data_AF-A0A443JWR6-F1
#
_entry.id   AF-A0A443JWR6-F1
#
_cell.length_a   1.000
_cell.length_b   1.000
_cell.length_c   1.000
_cell.angle_alpha   90.00
_cell.angle_beta   90.00
_cell.angle_gamma   90.00
#
_symmetry.space_group_name_H-M   'P 1'
#
loop_
_entity.id
_entity.type
_entity.pdbx_description
1 polymer ?
#
loop_
_entity_poly.entity_id
_entity_poly.type
_entity_poly.pdbx_seq_one_letter_code
_entity_poly.pdbx_strand_id
1 'polypeptide(L)'
;EFGIVVPKGIHNMNRLVAEAEAADLPAAARMPLDLLVGQFTDTKSRIDAITADLRRAAQEDETARRLQGMPGIGPITASVLAATLPDVSGFRSARDLSAWLGLTPKPHSSGGKERLGAISKMGNRYIRRLLYLGAMGVISTRKRTDPGEDWLGSMLAKKPLKVVAIALASRMARQIWAMLRTGEAWSAA
;
A
#
# COMPACT_ATOMS: atom_id res chain seq x y z
N GLU A 1 -12.33 -36.71 -4.92
CA GLU A 1 -11.17 -35.81 -4.68
C GLU A 1 -9.91 -36.57 -5.08
N PHE A 2 -8.97 -35.94 -5.79
CA PHE A 2 -7.79 -36.63 -6.36
C PHE A 2 -6.59 -36.74 -5.39
N GLY A 3 -6.82 -36.60 -4.08
CA GLY A 3 -5.78 -36.70 -3.05
C GLY A 3 -4.82 -35.49 -2.94
N ILE A 4 -4.96 -34.48 -3.80
CA ILE A 4 -4.14 -33.25 -3.76
C ILE A 4 -4.79 -32.21 -2.85
N VAL A 5 -4.09 -31.81 -1.79
CA VAL A 5 -4.59 -30.82 -0.83
C VAL A 5 -3.51 -29.78 -0.56
N VAL A 6 -3.69 -28.60 -1.15
CA VAL A 6 -2.82 -27.44 -0.93
C VAL A 6 -3.60 -26.32 -0.24
N PRO A 7 -3.03 -25.65 0.77
CA PRO A 7 -3.69 -24.50 1.40
C PRO A 7 -4.02 -23.41 0.38
N LYS A 8 -5.21 -22.81 0.49
CA LYS A 8 -5.63 -21.71 -0.39
C LYS A 8 -4.67 -20.52 -0.29
N GLY A 9 -4.37 -19.89 -1.42
CA GLY A 9 -3.58 -18.66 -1.49
C GLY A 9 -2.61 -18.64 -2.66
N ILE A 10 -2.36 -17.45 -3.23
CA ILE A 10 -1.50 -17.29 -4.41
C ILE A 10 -0.05 -17.77 -4.19
N HIS A 11 0.44 -17.67 -2.95
CA HIS A 11 1.77 -18.12 -2.55
C HIS A 11 1.94 -19.65 -2.66
N ASN A 12 0.83 -20.39 -2.65
CA ASN A 12 0.85 -21.85 -2.80
C ASN A 12 0.58 -22.30 -4.24
N MET A 13 0.39 -21.38 -5.18
CA MET A 13 -0.03 -21.75 -6.55
C MET A 13 1.02 -22.60 -7.25
N ASN A 14 2.31 -22.22 -7.19
CA ASN A 14 3.38 -23.01 -7.78
C ASN A 14 3.46 -24.42 -7.20
N ARG A 15 3.20 -24.55 -5.90
CA ARG A 15 3.13 -25.86 -5.22
C ARG A 15 1.94 -26.68 -5.72
N LEU A 16 0.76 -26.07 -5.86
CA LEU A 16 -0.43 -26.74 -6.39
C LEU A 16 -0.21 -27.23 -7.83
N VAL A 17 0.43 -26.42 -8.67
CA VAL A 17 0.78 -26.80 -10.05
C VAL A 17 1.72 -28.01 -10.03
N ALA A 18 2.80 -27.95 -9.25
CA ALA A 18 3.75 -29.05 -9.15
C ALA A 18 3.13 -30.36 -8.62
N GLU A 19 2.27 -30.28 -7.60
CA GLU A 19 1.56 -31.45 -7.07
C GLU A 19 0.56 -32.04 -8.08
N ALA A 20 -0.09 -31.20 -8.89
CA ALA A 20 -1.01 -31.63 -9.94
C ALA A 20 -0.30 -32.27 -11.14
N GLU A 21 0.88 -31.77 -11.52
CA GLU A 21 1.71 -32.36 -12.57
C GLU A 21 2.25 -33.74 -12.17
N ALA A 22 2.63 -33.92 -10.90
CA ALA A 22 3.15 -35.18 -10.37
C ALA A 22 2.06 -36.24 -10.12
N ALA A 23 0.79 -35.84 -10.04
CA ALA A 23 -0.31 -36.73 -9.75
C ALA A 23 -0.84 -37.46 -11.00
N ASP A 24 -1.28 -38.70 -10.80
CA ASP A 24 -1.99 -39.48 -11.82
C ASP A 24 -3.46 -39.03 -11.92
N LEU A 25 -3.68 -37.91 -12.61
CA LEU A 25 -4.99 -37.32 -12.82
C LEU A 25 -5.67 -37.89 -14.08
N PRO A 26 -6.97 -38.21 -14.03
CA PRO A 26 -7.73 -38.57 -15.23
C PRO A 26 -7.68 -37.45 -16.26
N ALA A 27 -7.71 -37.80 -17.56
CA ALA A 27 -7.67 -36.83 -18.66
C ALA A 27 -8.75 -35.74 -18.55
N ALA A 28 -9.95 -36.12 -18.07
CA ALA A 28 -11.06 -35.20 -17.84
C ALA A 28 -10.77 -34.12 -16.77
N ALA A 29 -9.87 -34.40 -15.82
CA ALA A 29 -9.42 -33.44 -14.80
C ALA A 29 -8.15 -32.69 -15.23
N ARG A 30 -7.26 -33.34 -15.98
CA ARG A 30 -6.01 -32.74 -16.47
C ARG A 30 -6.26 -31.61 -17.47
N MET A 31 -7.13 -31.81 -18.45
CA MET A 31 -7.43 -30.78 -19.47
C MET A 31 -7.89 -29.42 -18.89
N PRO A 32 -8.92 -29.34 -18.02
CA PRO A 32 -9.31 -28.06 -17.43
C PRO A 32 -8.26 -27.48 -16.48
N LEU A 33 -7.47 -28.33 -15.80
CA LEU A 33 -6.39 -27.88 -14.93
C LEU A 33 -5.28 -27.20 -15.74
N ASP A 34 -4.82 -27.82 -16.81
CA ASP A 34 -3.79 -27.26 -17.70
C ASP A 34 -4.23 -25.90 -18.28
N LEU A 35 -5.51 -25.79 -18.66
CA LEU A 35 -6.08 -24.52 -19.14
C LEU A 35 -6.03 -23.41 -18.07
N LEU A 36 -6.42 -23.71 -16.83
CA LEU A 36 -6.40 -22.75 -15.73
C LEU A 36 -4.97 -22.37 -15.33
N VAL A 37 -4.04 -23.32 -15.32
CA VAL A 37 -2.61 -23.09 -15.05
C VAL A 37 -1.98 -22.23 -16.14
N GLY A 38 -2.33 -22.47 -17.40
CA GLY A 38 -1.92 -21.63 -18.53
C GLY A 38 -2.41 -20.19 -18.38
N GLN A 39 -3.70 -19.99 -18.08
CA GLN A 39 -4.28 -18.67 -17.83
C GLN A 39 -3.62 -17.94 -16.65
N PHE A 40 -3.36 -18.66 -15.56
CA PHE A 40 -2.67 -18.11 -14.40
C PHE A 40 -1.26 -17.63 -14.76
N THR A 41 -0.49 -18.47 -15.46
CA THR A 41 0.90 -18.19 -15.83
C THR A 41 1.01 -17.03 -16.82
N ASP A 42 0.14 -16.98 -17.84
CA ASP A 42 0.06 -15.87 -18.79
C ASP A 42 -0.32 -14.56 -18.09
N THR A 43 -1.38 -14.58 -17.27
CA THR A 43 -1.83 -13.38 -16.53
C THR A 43 -0.74 -12.87 -15.59
N LYS A 44 -0.07 -13.78 -14.88
CA LYS A 44 1.06 -13.44 -14.00
C LYS A 44 2.20 -12.79 -14.79
N SER A 45 2.56 -13.35 -15.94
CA SER A 45 3.63 -12.81 -16.78
C SER A 45 3.31 -11.41 -17.29
N ARG A 46 2.05 -11.16 -17.68
CA ARG A 46 1.58 -9.81 -18.09
C ARG A 46 1.63 -8.81 -16.94
N ILE A 47 1.21 -9.22 -15.73
CA ILE A 47 1.31 -8.37 -14.53
C ILE A 47 2.76 -8.02 -14.22
N ASP A 48 3.66 -9.01 -14.30
CA ASP A 48 5.08 -8.82 -14.02
C ASP A 48 5.73 -7.87 -15.05
N ALA A 49 5.39 -8.01 -16.34
CA ALA A 49 5.84 -7.11 -17.41
C ALA A 49 5.35 -5.66 -17.20
N ILE A 50 4.05 -5.46 -16.97
CA ILE A 50 3.48 -4.13 -16.72
C ILE A 50 4.07 -3.50 -15.44
N THR A 51 4.30 -4.32 -14.42
CA THR A 51 4.93 -3.85 -13.16
C THR A 51 6.38 -3.42 -13.39
N ALA A 52 7.13 -4.11 -14.25
CA ALA A 52 8.48 -3.74 -14.63
C ALA A 52 8.50 -2.42 -15.41
N ASP A 53 7.58 -2.24 -16.36
CA ASP A 53 7.45 -0.99 -17.12
C ASP A 53 7.08 0.18 -16.22
N LEU A 54 6.14 -0.02 -15.29
CA LEU A 54 5.77 1.01 -14.31
C LEU A 54 6.95 1.38 -13.40
N ARG A 55 7.75 0.40 -12.97
CA ARG A 55 8.96 0.66 -12.19
C ARG A 55 9.95 1.52 -12.98
N ARG A 56 10.18 1.22 -14.25
CA ARG A 56 11.06 1.99 -15.12
C ARG A 56 10.55 3.43 -15.26
N ALA A 57 9.28 3.62 -15.60
CA ALA A 57 8.66 4.95 -15.69
C ALA A 57 8.75 5.73 -14.37
N ALA A 58 8.57 5.07 -13.22
CA ALA A 58 8.70 5.69 -11.90
C ALA A 58 10.14 6.10 -11.54
N GLN A 59 11.16 5.52 -12.17
CA GLN A 59 12.56 5.92 -11.99
C GLN A 59 12.96 7.09 -12.89
N GLU A 60 12.34 7.20 -14.06
CA GLU A 60 12.52 8.29 -15.01
C GLU A 60 11.85 9.59 -14.52
N ASP A 61 10.71 9.49 -13.82
CA ASP A 61 10.05 10.62 -13.17
C ASP A 61 10.78 11.05 -11.88
N GLU A 62 11.30 12.28 -11.87
CA GLU A 62 12.04 12.83 -10.73
C GLU A 62 11.21 12.89 -9.44
N THR A 63 9.94 13.26 -9.55
CA THR A 63 9.03 13.38 -8.40
C THR A 63 8.73 12.00 -7.82
N ALA A 64 8.38 11.03 -8.66
CA ALA A 64 8.14 9.66 -8.25
C ALA A 64 9.39 9.02 -7.65
N ARG A 65 10.57 9.22 -8.23
CA ARG A 65 11.85 8.74 -7.68
C ARG A 65 12.13 9.33 -6.30
N ARG A 66 11.93 10.65 -6.11
CA ARG A 66 12.07 11.32 -4.81
C ARG A 66 11.11 10.73 -3.77
N LEU A 67 9.83 10.57 -4.12
CA LEU A 67 8.81 10.02 -3.22
C LEU A 67 9.09 8.58 -2.78
N GLN A 68 9.69 7.75 -3.65
CA GLN A 68 10.08 6.37 -3.33
C GLN A 68 11.15 6.27 -2.22
N GLY A 69 11.87 7.36 -1.93
CA GLY A 69 12.80 7.40 -0.79
C GLY A 69 12.11 7.28 0.58
N MET A 70 10.81 7.53 0.66
CA MET A 70 10.05 7.39 1.90
C MET A 70 9.64 5.93 2.15
N PRO A 71 9.88 5.38 3.36
CA PRO A 71 9.39 4.05 3.72
C PRO A 71 7.87 3.91 3.53
N GLY A 72 7.46 2.84 2.84
CA GLY A 72 6.06 2.57 2.53
C GLY A 72 5.57 3.18 1.21
N ILE A 73 6.40 3.95 0.51
CA ILE A 73 6.07 4.47 -0.83
C ILE A 73 6.81 3.65 -1.89
N GLY A 74 6.08 2.75 -2.56
CA GLY A 74 6.58 1.99 -3.70
C GLY A 74 6.32 2.69 -5.05
N PRO A 75 6.79 2.11 -6.16
CA PRO A 75 6.70 2.70 -7.51
C PRO A 75 5.25 3.04 -7.91
N ILE A 76 4.30 2.13 -7.68
CA ILE A 76 2.87 2.37 -7.97
C ILE A 76 2.37 3.60 -7.21
N THR A 77 2.60 3.64 -5.90
CA THR A 77 2.14 4.75 -5.04
C THR A 77 2.81 6.06 -5.44
N ALA A 78 4.11 6.03 -5.71
CA ALA A 78 4.87 7.21 -6.11
C ALA A 78 4.39 7.78 -7.44
N SER A 79 4.22 6.95 -8.48
CA SER A 79 3.71 7.37 -9.78
C SER A 79 2.31 7.96 -9.68
N VAL A 80 1.43 7.33 -8.88
CA VAL A 80 0.07 7.85 -8.67
C VAL A 80 0.11 9.20 -7.97
N LEU A 81 0.94 9.37 -6.94
CA LEU A 81 1.07 10.64 -6.24
C LEU A 81 1.63 11.73 -7.16
N ALA A 82 2.68 11.43 -7.92
CA ALA A 82 3.29 12.35 -8.88
C ALA A 82 2.31 12.78 -9.97
N ALA A 83 1.48 11.86 -10.47
CA ALA A 83 0.54 12.13 -11.56
C ALA A 83 -0.80 12.77 -11.12
N THR A 84 -1.20 12.62 -9.85
CA THR A 84 -2.57 12.98 -9.40
C THR A 84 -2.64 13.99 -8.27
N LEU A 85 -1.55 14.24 -7.55
CA LEU A 85 -1.56 15.31 -6.57
C LEU A 85 -1.57 16.67 -7.29
N PRO A 86 -2.42 17.61 -6.86
CA PRO A 86 -2.32 18.98 -7.34
C PRO A 86 -1.02 19.62 -6.83
N ASP A 87 -0.67 20.78 -7.39
CA ASP A 87 0.43 21.58 -6.85
C ASP A 87 0.22 21.80 -5.34
N VAL A 88 1.18 21.30 -4.56
CA VAL A 88 1.10 21.32 -3.10
C VAL A 88 1.27 22.72 -2.51
N SER A 89 1.76 23.67 -3.31
CA SER A 89 1.88 25.08 -2.94
C SER A 89 0.51 25.70 -2.62
N GLY A 90 -0.57 25.19 -3.24
CA GLY A 90 -1.95 25.62 -3.01
C GLY A 90 -2.52 25.24 -1.64
N PHE A 91 -1.87 24.32 -0.91
CA PHE A 91 -2.23 24.02 0.47
C PHE A 91 -1.50 24.94 1.45
N ARG A 92 -2.21 25.47 2.45
CA ARG A 92 -1.61 26.34 3.47
C ARG A 92 -0.71 25.57 4.41
N SER A 93 -1.01 24.29 4.64
CA SER A 93 -0.22 23.42 5.49
C SER A 93 -0.22 21.96 5.04
N ALA A 94 0.77 21.20 5.52
CA ALA A 94 0.81 19.75 5.36
C ALA A 94 -0.45 19.04 5.92
N ARG A 95 -1.08 19.62 6.95
CA ARG A 95 -2.34 19.07 7.52
C ARG A 95 -3.50 19.19 6.53
N ASP A 96 -3.50 20.23 5.69
CA ASP A 96 -4.54 20.44 4.69
C ASP A 96 -4.47 19.37 3.60
N LEU A 97 -3.28 18.99 3.15
CA LEU A 97 -3.13 17.87 2.21
C LEU A 97 -3.65 16.56 2.84
N SER A 98 -3.31 16.28 4.10
CA SER A 98 -3.80 15.10 4.80
C SER A 98 -5.33 15.10 4.94
N ALA A 99 -5.92 16.27 5.20
CA ALA A 99 -7.37 16.43 5.26
C ALA A 99 -8.02 16.25 3.88
N TRP A 100 -7.42 16.80 2.82
CA TRP A 100 -7.87 16.64 1.43
C TRP A 100 -7.85 15.19 0.95
N LEU A 101 -6.89 14.39 1.43
CA LEU A 101 -6.85 12.94 1.22
C LEU A 101 -7.87 12.16 2.06
N GLY A 102 -8.56 12.82 2.99
CA GLY A 102 -9.54 12.23 3.89
C GLY A 102 -8.92 11.36 4.98
N LEU A 103 -7.67 11.64 5.36
CA LEU A 103 -6.90 10.92 6.39
C LEU A 103 -7.01 11.54 7.79
N THR A 104 -7.74 12.64 7.93
CA THR A 104 -7.97 13.32 9.21
C THR A 104 -9.32 12.93 9.84
N PRO A 105 -9.41 12.86 11.18
CA PRO A 105 -10.68 12.68 11.89
C PRO A 105 -11.70 13.76 11.54
N LYS A 106 -12.98 13.39 11.46
CA LYS A 106 -14.08 14.34 11.33
C LYS A 106 -14.41 14.93 12.71
N PRO A 107 -14.47 16.27 12.85
CA PRO A 107 -14.94 16.89 14.08
C PRO A 107 -16.45 16.67 14.24
N HIS A 108 -16.86 16.23 15.42
CA HIS A 108 -18.24 16.08 15.85
C HIS A 108 -18.42 16.82 17.17
N SER A 109 -18.52 18.14 17.10
CA SER A 109 -18.67 18.99 18.27
C SER A 109 -20.15 19.35 18.47
N SER A 110 -20.69 19.01 19.64
CA SER A 110 -22.01 19.48 20.10
C SER A 110 -21.89 20.02 21.53
N GLY A 111 -22.63 21.08 21.84
CA GLY A 111 -22.64 21.68 23.19
C GLY A 111 -21.27 22.13 23.70
N GLY A 112 -20.38 22.64 22.83
CA GLY A 112 -19.08 23.18 23.22
C GLY A 112 -17.98 22.14 23.53
N LYS A 113 -18.28 20.83 23.44
CA LYS A 113 -17.27 19.77 23.62
C LYS A 113 -16.78 19.28 22.26
N GLU A 114 -15.48 19.43 22.00
CA GLU A 114 -14.86 18.88 20.80
C GLU A 114 -14.69 17.36 20.93
N ARG A 115 -15.19 16.60 19.95
CA ARG A 115 -14.95 15.16 19.83
C ARG A 115 -14.49 14.84 18.42
N LEU A 116 -13.37 14.12 18.31
CA LEU A 116 -12.87 13.61 17.04
C LEU A 116 -13.44 12.22 16.78
N GLY A 117 -14.11 12.06 15.64
CA GLY A 117 -14.73 10.80 15.22
C GLY A 117 -13.85 9.97 14.28
N ALA A 118 -14.49 9.17 13.43
CA ALA A 118 -13.81 8.45 12.36
C ALA A 118 -13.16 9.43 11.36
N ILE A 119 -12.21 8.92 10.56
CA ILE A 119 -11.65 9.72 9.46
C ILE A 119 -12.74 10.17 8.48
N SER A 120 -12.56 11.36 7.92
CA SER A 120 -13.49 11.99 7.00
C SER A 120 -13.83 11.11 5.79
N LYS A 121 -12.83 10.43 5.21
CA LYS A 121 -12.92 9.69 3.94
C LYS A 121 -13.34 10.54 2.72
N MET A 122 -13.56 11.85 2.89
CA MET A 122 -13.73 12.80 1.79
C MET A 122 -12.36 13.00 1.14
N GLY A 123 -12.22 12.60 -0.11
CA GLY A 123 -10.93 12.55 -0.83
C GLY A 123 -10.77 11.25 -1.63
N ASN A 124 -9.73 11.19 -2.46
CA ASN A 124 -9.53 10.07 -3.38
C ASN A 124 -9.33 8.74 -2.63
N ARG A 125 -10.30 7.83 -2.79
CA ARG A 125 -10.29 6.50 -2.15
C ARG A 125 -9.06 5.68 -2.54
N TYR A 126 -8.62 5.79 -3.79
CA TYR A 126 -7.49 5.02 -4.31
C TYR A 126 -6.17 5.48 -3.68
N ILE A 127 -5.88 6.80 -3.67
CA ILE A 127 -4.67 7.34 -3.01
C ILE A 127 -4.67 6.99 -1.52
N ARG A 128 -5.81 7.18 -0.83
CA ARG A 128 -5.94 6.82 0.59
C ARG A 128 -5.67 5.34 0.83
N ARG A 129 -6.15 4.44 -0.05
CA ARG A 129 -5.85 3.00 0.04
C ARG A 129 -4.35 2.73 -0.13
N LEU A 130 -3.70 3.37 -1.10
CA LEU A 130 -2.26 3.20 -1.35
C LEU A 130 -1.42 3.65 -0.14
N LEU A 131 -1.74 4.80 0.46
CA LEU A 131 -1.06 5.27 1.67
C LEU A 131 -1.29 4.36 2.87
N TYR A 132 -2.51 3.83 3.02
CA TYR A 132 -2.81 2.83 4.05
C TYR A 132 -2.00 1.53 3.84
N LEU A 133 -1.92 1.02 2.61
CA LEU A 133 -1.12 -0.18 2.30
C LEU A 133 0.38 0.08 2.52
N GLY A 134 0.87 1.26 2.15
CA GLY A 134 2.24 1.70 2.44
C GLY A 134 2.54 1.70 3.93
N ALA A 135 1.68 2.33 4.73
CA ALA A 135 1.78 2.34 6.19
C ALA A 135 1.74 0.91 6.79
N MET A 136 0.86 0.04 6.28
CA MET A 136 0.80 -1.37 6.68
C MET A 136 2.09 -2.12 6.36
N GLY A 137 2.72 -1.86 5.21
CA GLY A 137 4.02 -2.44 4.84
C GLY A 137 5.13 -2.03 5.80
N VAL A 138 5.18 -0.75 6.18
CA VAL A 138 6.11 -0.23 7.20
C VAL A 138 5.89 -0.93 8.54
N ILE A 139 4.64 -1.00 9.01
CA ILE A 139 4.29 -1.67 10.27
C ILE A 139 4.64 -3.17 10.22
N SER A 140 4.36 -3.84 9.10
CA SER A 140 4.63 -5.26 8.94
C SER A 140 6.13 -5.57 8.97
N THR A 141 6.94 -4.75 8.31
CA THR A 141 8.41 -4.87 8.33
C THR A 141 8.92 -4.68 9.76
N ARG A 142 8.44 -3.62 10.42
CA ARG A 142 8.84 -3.28 11.78
C ARG A 142 8.52 -4.37 12.81
N LYS A 143 7.34 -4.98 12.73
CA LYS A 143 6.97 -6.10 13.59
C LYS A 143 7.87 -7.33 13.45
N ARG A 144 8.60 -7.47 12.33
CA ARG A 144 9.52 -8.58 12.08
C ARG A 144 10.95 -8.30 12.54
N THR A 145 11.33 -7.03 12.66
CA THR A 145 12.69 -6.62 13.01
C THR A 145 12.81 -6.14 14.45
N ASP A 146 12.07 -5.09 14.82
CA ASP A 146 12.08 -4.47 16.15
C ASP A 146 10.89 -3.47 16.27
N PRO A 147 10.04 -3.55 17.32
CA PRO A 147 9.04 -2.54 17.62
C PRO A 147 9.57 -1.11 17.73
N GLY A 148 10.84 -0.90 18.11
CA GLY A 148 11.51 0.39 18.27
C GLY A 148 10.86 1.35 19.28
N GLU A 149 11.65 2.28 19.84
CA GLU A 149 11.17 3.20 20.90
C GLU A 149 10.57 4.53 20.39
N ASP A 150 10.49 4.71 19.07
CA ASP A 150 9.98 5.94 18.48
C ASP A 150 8.44 6.11 18.61
N TRP A 151 7.93 7.16 17.97
CA TRP A 151 6.49 7.45 17.89
C TRP A 151 5.63 6.28 17.37
N LEU A 152 6.07 5.55 16.34
CA LEU A 152 5.28 4.45 15.77
C LEU A 152 5.26 3.24 16.71
N GLY A 153 6.40 2.91 17.34
CA GLY A 153 6.47 1.85 18.34
C GLY A 153 5.56 2.13 19.54
N SER A 154 5.64 3.34 20.09
CA SER A 154 4.78 3.76 21.21
C SER A 154 3.29 3.80 20.86
N MET A 155 2.93 4.11 19.61
CA MET A 155 1.54 4.01 19.15
C MET A 155 1.07 2.57 18.99
N LEU A 156 1.90 1.67 18.45
CA LEU A 156 1.57 0.25 18.29
C LEU A 156 1.33 -0.43 19.64
N ALA A 157 2.01 0.02 20.71
CA ALA A 157 1.78 -0.47 22.07
C ALA A 157 0.44 0.00 22.68
N LYS A 158 -0.09 1.16 22.25
CA LYS A 158 -1.24 1.82 22.91
C LYS A 158 -2.54 1.75 22.13
N LYS A 159 -2.50 1.52 20.81
CA LYS A 159 -3.65 1.69 19.91
C LYS A 159 -3.83 0.49 18.97
N PRO A 160 -5.07 0.19 18.54
CA PRO A 160 -5.32 -0.86 17.56
C PRO A 160 -4.57 -0.62 16.25
N LEU A 161 -4.09 -1.71 15.64
CA LEU A 161 -3.23 -1.66 14.45
C LEU A 161 -3.78 -0.80 13.31
N LYS A 162 -5.07 -0.94 12.99
CA LYS A 162 -5.70 -0.17 11.90
C LYS A 162 -5.75 1.33 12.19
N VAL A 163 -5.89 1.72 13.46
CA VAL A 163 -5.84 3.13 13.87
C VAL A 163 -4.44 3.68 13.69
N VAL A 164 -3.42 2.91 14.11
CA VAL A 164 -2.01 3.28 13.93
C VAL A 164 -1.64 3.40 12.45
N ALA A 165 -2.09 2.47 11.61
CA ALA A 165 -1.85 2.50 10.17
C ALA A 165 -2.45 3.76 9.50
N ILE A 166 -3.66 4.19 9.89
CA ILE A 166 -4.26 5.42 9.38
C ILE A 166 -3.49 6.66 9.87
N ALA A 167 -3.09 6.68 11.15
CA ALA A 167 -2.30 7.78 11.69
C ALA A 167 -0.91 7.87 11.03
N LEU A 168 -0.27 6.73 10.73
CA LEU A 168 0.97 6.67 9.97
C LEU A 168 0.76 7.15 8.53
N ALA A 169 -0.29 6.72 7.84
CA ALA A 169 -0.65 7.24 6.52
C ALA A 169 -0.85 8.76 6.51
N SER A 170 -1.48 9.32 7.56
CA SER A 170 -1.63 10.77 7.75
C SER A 170 -0.28 11.48 8.01
N ARG A 171 0.66 10.83 8.71
CA ARG A 171 2.04 11.33 8.86
C ARG A 171 2.80 11.29 7.52
N MET A 172 2.69 10.19 6.77
CA MET A 172 3.28 10.05 5.44
C MET A 172 2.77 11.13 4.48
N ALA A 173 1.45 11.40 4.47
CA ALA A 173 0.87 12.49 3.67
C ALA A 173 1.50 13.86 3.99
N ARG A 174 1.77 14.15 5.27
CA ARG A 174 2.43 15.40 5.66
C ARG A 174 3.89 15.47 5.21
N GLN A 175 4.60 14.35 5.24
CA GLN A 175 5.97 14.26 4.75
C GLN A 175 6.03 14.37 3.22
N ILE A 176 5.08 13.75 2.50
CA ILE A 176 4.93 13.88 1.05
C ILE A 176 4.73 15.36 0.68
N TRP A 177 3.85 16.07 1.39
CA TRP A 177 3.67 17.50 1.18
C TRP A 177 4.98 18.29 1.32
N ALA A 178 5.77 18.00 2.36
CA ALA A 178 7.04 18.69 2.59
C ALA A 178 8.04 18.42 1.46
N MET A 179 8.21 17.15 1.07
CA MET A 179 9.09 16.75 -0.04
C MET A 179 8.71 17.40 -1.36
N LEU A 180 7.41 17.48 -1.65
CA LEU A 180 6.90 18.12 -2.87
C LEU A 180 7.06 19.64 -2.84
N ARG A 181 6.95 20.27 -1.66
CA ARG A 181 7.07 21.71 -1.51
C ARG A 181 8.52 22.21 -1.53
N THR A 182 9.46 21.45 -0.97
CA THR A 182 10.88 21.84 -0.94
C THR A 182 11.68 21.27 -2.10
N GLY A 183 11.19 20.21 -2.76
CA GLY A 183 11.96 19.48 -3.77
C GLY A 183 13.08 18.62 -3.16
N GLU A 184 13.12 18.48 -1.84
CA GLU A 184 14.15 17.73 -1.12
C GLU A 184 13.81 16.24 -0.99
N ALA A 185 14.84 15.41 -0.89
CA ALA A 185 14.68 14.00 -0.61
C ALA A 185 14.08 13.76 0.79
N TRP A 186 13.50 12.58 1.00
CA TRP A 186 12.98 12.21 2.30
C TRP A 186 14.11 12.15 3.34
N SER A 187 13.88 12.77 4.49
CA SER A 187 14.73 12.66 5.67
C SER A 187 13.93 12.15 6.85
N ALA A 188 14.54 11.26 7.64
CA ALA A 188 13.99 10.81 8.91
C ALA A 188 14.12 11.95 9.93
N ALA A 189 12.99 12.58 10.27
CA ALA A 189 12.86 13.54 11.36
C ALA A 189 12.45 12.85 12.66
#